data_AF-A0A6P0XIQ6-F1
#
_entry.id   AF-A0A6P0XIQ6-F1
#
_cell.length_a   1.000
_cell.length_b   1.000
_cell.length_c   1.000
_cell.angle_alpha   90.00
_cell.angle_beta   90.00
_cell.angle_gamma   90.00
#
_symmetry.space_group_name_H-M   'P 1'
#
loop_
_entity.id
_entity.type
_entity.pdbx_description
1 polymer ?
#
loop_
_entity_poly.entity_id
_entity_poly.type
_entity_poly.pdbx_seq_one_letter_code
_entity_poly.pdbx_strand_id
1 'polypeptide(L)'
;MKIKVLLTSFDIWKPLHKSNSSDDLLGLIFVQNLTNYSLSFLRKLPVDARVATKIVINKIEEIQPDVIICCGMAEKREIITIESQASCGEMVIKTSIDLA
;
A
#
# COMPACT_ATOMS: atom_id res chain seq x y z
N MET A 1 0.89 17.03 16.40
CA MET A 1 1.56 15.79 15.96
C MET A 1 1.31 15.60 14.47
N LYS A 2 2.28 15.07 13.71
CA LYS A 2 2.04 14.69 12.31
C LYS A 2 1.38 13.32 12.28
N ILE A 3 0.43 13.11 11.36
CA ILE A 3 -0.18 11.79 11.12
C ILE A 3 0.91 10.87 10.57
N LYS A 4 1.11 9.73 11.22
CA LYS A 4 2.04 8.67 10.79
C LYS A 4 1.35 7.80 9.76
N VAL A 5 1.88 7.78 8.54
CA VAL A 5 1.31 7.02 7.42
C VAL A 5 2.32 5.96 6.99
N LEU A 6 1.88 4.71 6.96
CA LEU A 6 2.61 3.61 6.35
C LEU A 6 2.11 3.38 4.93
N LEU A 7 2.98 3.57 3.93
CA LEU A 7 2.69 3.23 2.54
C LEU A 7 3.40 1.95 2.14
N THR A 8 2.69 1.05 1.46
CA THR A 8 3.25 -0.21 0.98
C THR A 8 3.07 -0.36 -0.52
N SER A 9 3.98 -1.07 -1.17
CA SER A 9 3.89 -1.45 -2.59
C SER A 9 4.43 -2.85 -2.80
N PHE A 10 4.13 -3.43 -3.96
CA PHE A 10 4.61 -4.74 -4.36
C PHE A 10 5.74 -4.64 -5.38
N ASP A 11 6.57 -5.67 -5.41
CA ASP A 11 7.50 -5.91 -6.50
C ASP A 11 6.76 -6.43 -7.75
N ILE A 12 7.47 -6.63 -8.85
CA ILE A 12 6.92 -7.28 -10.04
C ILE A 12 6.54 -8.74 -9.76
N TRP A 13 5.48 -9.23 -10.42
CA TRP A 13 5.05 -10.64 -10.31
C TRP A 13 5.09 -11.41 -11.63
N LYS A 14 5.26 -10.71 -12.76
CA LYS A 14 5.43 -11.33 -14.07
C LYS A 14 6.82 -11.00 -14.62
N PRO A 15 7.52 -11.97 -15.23
CA PRO A 15 8.85 -11.74 -15.80
C PRO A 15 8.93 -10.62 -16.84
N LEU A 16 7.83 -10.34 -17.55
CA LEU A 16 7.76 -9.29 -18.58
C LEU A 16 7.51 -7.89 -18.01
N HIS A 17 7.15 -7.78 -16.73
CA HIS A 17 6.96 -6.47 -16.09
C HIS A 17 8.30 -5.80 -15.85
N LYS A 18 8.45 -4.57 -16.36
CA LYS A 18 9.64 -3.75 -16.13
C LYS A 18 9.63 -3.09 -14.75
N SER A 19 8.44 -2.78 -14.25
CA SER A 19 8.20 -2.14 -12.96
C SER A 19 6.82 -2.52 -12.43
N ASN A 20 6.52 -2.11 -11.19
CA ASN A 20 5.21 -2.21 -10.59
C ASN A 20 4.71 -0.79 -10.31
N SER A 21 3.56 -0.43 -10.86
CA SER A 21 3.06 0.95 -10.76
C SER A 21 2.80 1.41 -9.33
N SER A 22 2.56 0.48 -8.39
CA SER A 22 2.48 0.82 -6.97
C SER A 22 3.82 1.25 -6.39
N ASP A 23 4.93 0.61 -6.77
CA ASP A 23 6.27 0.97 -6.30
C ASP A 23 6.76 2.26 -6.99
N ASP A 24 6.45 2.42 -8.28
CA ASP A 24 6.75 3.64 -9.03
C ASP A 24 6.07 4.86 -8.38
N LEU A 25 4.79 4.74 -8.02
CA LEU A 25 4.04 5.78 -7.30
C LEU A 25 4.70 6.15 -5.97
N LEU A 26 5.12 5.17 -5.17
CA LEU A 26 5.78 5.43 -3.89
C LEU A 26 7.14 6.12 -4.08
N GLY A 27 7.85 5.81 -5.17
CA GLY A 27 9.04 6.55 -5.58
C GLY A 27 8.75 8.03 -5.86
N LEU A 28 7.65 8.32 -6.56
CA LEU A 28 7.22 9.71 -6.82
C LEU A 28 6.77 10.43 -5.55
N ILE A 29 6.05 9.77 -4.65
CA ILE A 29 5.63 10.37 -3.36
C ILE A 29 6.84 10.71 -2.49
N PHE A 30 7.84 9.82 -2.45
CA PHE A 30 9.05 10.01 -1.66
C PHE A 30 9.77 11.32 -2.03
N VAL A 31 9.80 11.69 -3.32
CA VAL A 31 10.47 12.92 -3.78
C VAL A 31 9.64 14.20 -3.56
N GLN A 32 8.33 14.10 -3.29
CA GLN A 32 7.47 15.28 -3.07
C GLN A 32 7.65 15.95 -1.69
N ASN A 33 8.40 15.34 -0.77
CA ASN A 33 8.71 15.86 0.57
C ASN A 33 7.47 16.43 1.30
N LEU A 34 6.40 15.63 1.39
CA LEU A 34 5.14 16.03 2.01
C LEU A 34 5.33 16.27 3.52
N THR A 35 5.38 17.54 3.93
CA THR A 35 5.76 17.92 5.30
C THR A 35 4.64 17.77 6.33
N ASN A 36 3.38 17.67 5.90
CA ASN A 36 2.23 17.54 6.81
C ASN A 36 2.11 16.15 7.46
N TYR A 37 2.81 15.15 6.93
CA TYR A 37 2.73 13.75 7.35
C TYR A 37 4.11 13.22 7.79
N SER A 38 4.10 12.18 8.61
CA SER A 38 5.29 11.36 8.86
C SER A 38 5.15 10.08 8.03
N LEU A 39 5.86 10.03 6.90
CA LEU A 39 5.74 8.94 5.94
C LEU A 39 6.76 7.85 6.23
N SER A 40 6.29 6.61 6.34
CA SER A 40 7.10 5.40 6.35
C SER A 40 6.76 4.56 5.13
N PHE A 41 7.76 3.92 4.52
CA PHE A 41 7.59 3.18 3.28
C PHE A 41 8.05 1.72 3.43
N LEU A 42 7.22 0.79 2.99
CA LEU A 42 7.60 -0.60 2.70
C LEU A 42 7.48 -0.83 1.20
N ARG A 43 8.61 -0.69 0.51
CA ARG A 43 8.67 -0.79 -0.95
C ARG A 43 9.03 -2.20 -1.41
N LYS A 44 8.56 -2.58 -2.59
CA LYS A 44 8.86 -3.86 -3.25
C LYS A 44 8.59 -5.08 -2.37
N LEU A 45 7.43 -5.14 -1.74
CA LEU A 45 7.01 -6.35 -1.02
C LEU A 45 6.94 -7.53 -1.99
N PRO A 46 7.34 -8.74 -1.55
CA PRO A 46 7.19 -9.93 -2.38
C PRO A 46 5.71 -10.14 -2.71
N VAL A 47 5.41 -10.59 -3.92
CA VAL A 47 4.04 -10.93 -4.33
C VAL A 47 3.67 -12.32 -3.82
N ASP A 48 3.76 -12.47 -2.49
CA ASP A 48 3.31 -13.60 -1.70
C ASP A 48 2.50 -13.04 -0.52
N ALA A 49 1.21 -13.40 -0.46
CA ALA A 49 0.29 -12.83 0.51
C ALA A 49 0.71 -13.08 1.97
N ARG A 50 1.28 -14.25 2.28
CA ARG A 50 1.68 -14.62 3.64
C ARG A 50 2.94 -13.86 4.06
N VAL A 51 3.94 -13.84 3.18
CA VAL A 51 5.22 -13.15 3.46
C VAL A 51 5.00 -11.64 3.54
N ALA A 52 4.26 -11.06 2.59
CA ALA A 52 3.97 -9.63 2.58
C ALA A 52 3.18 -9.22 3.84
N THR A 53 2.15 -9.99 4.21
CA THR A 53 1.35 -9.70 5.43
C THR A 53 2.24 -9.71 6.68
N LYS A 54 3.12 -10.70 6.82
CA LYS A 54 4.04 -10.76 7.98
C LYS A 54 4.97 -9.55 8.05
N ILE A 55 5.53 -9.13 6.92
CA ILE A 55 6.40 -7.94 6.87
C ILE A 55 5.62 -6.69 7.25
N VAL A 56 4.39 -6.53 6.73
CA VAL A 56 3.54 -5.37 7.01
C VAL A 56 3.13 -5.34 8.48
N ILE A 57 2.67 -6.45 9.06
CA ILE A 57 2.31 -6.53 10.49
C ILE A 57 3.49 -6.16 11.38
N ASN A 58 4.67 -6.73 11.13
CA ASN A 58 5.87 -6.40 11.90
C ASN A 58 6.19 -4.90 11.86
N LYS A 59 6.03 -4.26 10.69
CA LYS A 59 6.26 -2.81 10.57
C LYS A 59 5.18 -2.00 11.28
N ILE A 60 3.92 -2.43 11.23
CA ILE A 60 2.81 -1.81 11.98
C ILE A 60 3.13 -1.85 13.48
N GLU A 61 3.57 -2.99 14.00
CA GLU A 61 3.97 -3.15 15.41
C GLU A 61 5.12 -2.20 15.79
N GLU A 62 6.13 -2.08 14.93
CA GLU A 62 7.31 -1.23 15.12
C GLU A 62 6.97 0.27 15.19
N ILE A 63 6.14 0.78 14.26
CA ILE A 63 5.95 2.23 14.09
C ILE A 63 4.59 2.75 14.59
N GLN A 64 3.65 1.84 14.87
CA GLN A 64 2.27 2.13 15.30
C GLN A 64 1.62 3.22 14.43
N PRO A 65 1.48 3.03 13.10
CA PRO A 65 1.00 4.08 12.21
C PRO A 65 -0.46 4.43 12.48
N ASP A 66 -0.84 5.69 12.24
CA ASP A 66 -2.23 6.14 12.35
C ASP A 66 -3.05 5.68 11.14
N VAL A 67 -2.40 5.62 9.96
CA VAL A 67 -3.01 5.21 8.69
C VAL A 67 -2.07 4.27 7.94
N ILE A 68 -2.65 3.26 7.29
CA ILE A 68 -1.94 2.34 6.39
C ILE A 68 -2.56 2.45 5.00
N ILE A 69 -1.73 2.64 3.98
CA ILE A 69 -2.13 2.67 2.58
C ILE A 69 -1.41 1.53 1.86
N CYS A 70 -2.16 0.47 1.55
CA CYS A 70 -1.66 -0.67 0.79
C CYS A 70 -1.85 -0.43 -0.71
N CYS A 71 -0.78 -0.03 -1.41
CA CYS A 71 -0.84 0.17 -2.85
C CYS A 71 -0.60 -1.15 -3.60
N GLY A 72 -1.29 -1.32 -4.71
CA GLY A 72 -1.13 -2.46 -5.61
C GLY A 72 -1.38 -2.06 -7.05
N MET A 73 -0.75 -2.79 -7.99
CA MET A 73 -0.98 -2.59 -9.41
C MET A 73 -2.17 -3.45 -9.88
N ALA A 74 -3.18 -2.80 -10.45
CA ALA A 74 -4.26 -3.45 -11.18
C ALA A 74 -4.00 -3.29 -12.69
N GLU A 75 -3.31 -4.25 -13.30
CA GLU A 75 -2.75 -4.19 -14.66
C GLU A 75 -3.72 -3.69 -15.76
N LYS A 76 -5.02 -3.97 -15.61
CA LYS A 76 -6.04 -3.60 -16.60
C LYS A 76 -6.73 -2.26 -16.35
N ARG A 77 -6.49 -1.61 -15.20
CA ARG A 77 -7.14 -0.34 -14.86
C ARG A 77 -6.30 0.82 -15.39
N GLU A 78 -6.96 1.80 -16.00
CA GLU A 78 -6.32 2.98 -16.59
C GLU A 78 -6.22 4.16 -15.60
N ILE A 79 -7.00 4.11 -14.52
CA ILE A 79 -7.08 5.16 -13.50
C ILE A 79 -6.77 4.61 -12.12
N ILE A 80 -6.32 5.50 -11.23
CA ILE A 80 -6.17 5.21 -9.81
C ILE A 80 -7.56 5.05 -9.20
N THR A 81 -7.72 4.01 -8.39
CA THR A 81 -8.97 3.68 -7.70
C THR A 81 -8.70 3.44 -6.22
N ILE A 82 -9.68 3.73 -5.38
CA ILE A 82 -9.66 3.41 -3.95
C ILE A 82 -10.58 2.21 -3.72
N GLU A 83 -10.08 1.19 -3.04
CA GLU A 83 -10.89 0.02 -2.69
C GLU A 83 -11.75 0.35 -1.46
N SER A 84 -13.07 0.22 -1.59
CA SER A 84 -14.02 0.49 -0.50
C SER A 84 -14.15 -0.68 0.49
N GLN A 85 -13.68 -1.87 0.10
CA GLN A 85 -13.81 -3.08 0.88
C GLN A 85 -12.77 -4.13 0.48
N ALA A 86 -12.52 -5.06 1.40
CA ALA A 86 -11.81 -6.31 1.17
C ALA A 86 -12.76 -7.49 1.41
N SER A 87 -12.58 -8.59 0.68
CA SER A 87 -13.39 -9.80 0.82
C SER A 87 -12.55 -11.07 0.95
N CYS A 88 -13.00 -12.01 1.78
CA CYS A 88 -12.42 -13.35 1.93
C CYS A 88 -13.56 -14.37 2.06
N GLY A 89 -13.84 -15.10 0.97
CA GLY A 89 -15.05 -15.93 0.89
C GLY A 89 -16.31 -15.07 1.04
N GLU A 90 -17.17 -15.40 2.00
CA GLU A 90 -18.39 -14.64 2.33
C GLU A 90 -18.13 -13.41 3.22
N MET A 91 -16.93 -13.31 3.81
CA MET A 91 -16.59 -12.20 4.69
C MET A 91 -16.24 -10.96 3.87
N VAL A 92 -16.86 -9.83 4.22
CA VAL A 92 -16.56 -8.51 3.66
C VAL A 92 -16.24 -7.54 4.77
N ILE A 93 -15.12 -6.84 4.66
CA ILE A 93 -14.71 -5.77 5.57
C ILE A 93 -14.67 -4.49 4.76
N LYS A 94 -15.43 -3.48 5.19
CA LYS A 94 -15.43 -2.15 4.57
C LYS A 94 -14.35 -1.28 5.18
N THR A 95 -13.80 -0.36 4.39
CA THR A 95 -12.96 0.69 4.93
C THR A 95 -13.76 1.58 5.89
N SER A 96 -13.10 2.09 6.93
CA SER A 96 -13.66 3.09 7.83
C SER A 96 -13.55 4.51 7.29
N ILE A 97 -12.88 4.69 6.16
CA ILE A 97 -12.70 5.99 5.49
C ILE A 97 -13.97 6.31 4.70
N ASP A 98 -14.46 7.54 4.81
CA ASP A 98 -15.53 8.05 3.95
C ASP A 98 -15.00 8.26 2.53
N LEU A 99 -15.59 7.57 1.56
CA LEU A 99 -15.22 7.61 0.14
C LEU A 99 -16.29 8.29 -0.73
N ALA A 100 -17.29 8.93 -0.11
CA ALA A 100 -18.38 9.63 -0.79
C ALA A 100 -17.93 10.90 -1.52
#